data_AF-A0A841MPK1-F1
#
_entry.id   AF-A0A841MPK1-F1
#
_cell.length_a   1.000
_cell.length_b   1.000
_cell.length_c   1.000
_cell.angle_alpha   90.00
_cell.angle_beta   90.00
_cell.angle_gamma   90.00
#
_symmetry.space_group_name_H-M   'P 1'
#
loop_
_entity.id
_entity.type
_entity.pdbx_description
1 polymer ?
#
loop_
_entity_poly.entity_id
_entity_poly.type
_entity_poly.pdbx_seq_one_letter_code
_entity_poly.pdbx_strand_id
1 'polypeptide(L)'
;MKERIESLLEKYWEGETSLAEEQELKSLLKSQSDFEKEKGFFGLMESYGQENPENLTMPKAKVRKINSQWLSWAASVAIFTASFVGWRVYEKNQEERQAYEEVMQAFALIQTNLAKGQEQMQVMNDMKYLNTTNQMFGTIKK
;
A
#
# COMPACT_ATOMS: atom_id res chain seq x y z
N MET A 1 -66.19 -4.83 0.87
CA MET A 1 -65.04 -5.32 1.66
C MET A 1 -64.56 -6.68 1.19
N LYS A 2 -65.44 -7.68 0.98
CA LYS A 2 -65.03 -9.00 0.45
C LYS A 2 -64.37 -8.94 -0.94
N GLU A 3 -64.97 -8.20 -1.88
CA GLU A 3 -64.40 -8.00 -3.23
C GLU A 3 -62.98 -7.41 -3.23
N ARG A 4 -62.66 -6.55 -2.25
CA ARG A 4 -61.31 -5.98 -2.08
C ARG A 4 -60.31 -7.03 -1.60
N ILE A 5 -60.73 -7.92 -0.70
CA ILE A 5 -59.89 -9.02 -0.21
C ILE A 5 -59.63 -10.03 -1.32
N GLU A 6 -60.65 -10.40 -2.09
CA GLU A 6 -60.52 -11.30 -3.23
C GLU A 6 -59.58 -10.73 -4.30
N SER A 7 -59.74 -9.45 -4.65
CA SER A 7 -58.84 -8.77 -5.59
C SER A 7 -57.39 -8.70 -5.09
N LEU A 8 -57.19 -8.45 -3.79
CA LEU A 8 -55.85 -8.43 -3.20
C LEU A 8 -55.23 -9.83 -3.09
N LEU A 9 -56.03 -10.87 -2.83
CA LEU A 9 -55.59 -12.27 -2.82
C LEU A 9 -55.16 -12.71 -4.22
N GLU A 10 -55.94 -12.41 -5.25
CA GLU A 10 -55.61 -12.77 -6.62
C GLU A 10 -54.28 -12.15 -7.05
N LYS A 11 -54.09 -10.84 -6.80
CA LYS A 11 -52.80 -10.17 -7.02
C LYS A 11 -51.66 -10.76 -6.19
N TYR A 12 -51.91 -11.16 -4.95
CA TYR A 12 -50.89 -11.75 -4.08
C TYR A 12 -50.44 -13.10 -4.64
N TRP A 13 -51.36 -13.92 -5.13
CA TRP A 13 -51.05 -15.19 -5.80
C TRP A 13 -50.33 -15.00 -7.13
N GLU A 14 -50.61 -13.91 -7.84
CA GLU A 14 -49.87 -13.50 -9.06
C GLU A 14 -48.50 -12.86 -8.76
N GLY A 15 -48.24 -12.48 -7.50
CA GLY A 15 -46.99 -11.84 -7.08
C GLY A 15 -46.89 -10.36 -7.45
N GLU A 16 -48.02 -9.69 -7.70
CA GLU A 16 -48.08 -8.29 -8.11
C GLU A 16 -48.39 -7.32 -6.95
N THR A 17 -48.44 -7.81 -5.70
CA THR A 17 -48.76 -6.98 -4.53
C THR A 17 -47.58 -6.11 -4.07
N SER A 18 -47.90 -4.90 -3.60
CA SER A 18 -46.97 -4.05 -2.87
C SER A 18 -47.00 -4.35 -1.35
N LEU A 19 -45.93 -3.97 -0.64
CA LEU A 19 -45.85 -4.12 0.83
C LEU A 19 -47.02 -3.44 1.58
N ALA A 20 -47.52 -2.30 1.07
CA ALA A 20 -48.65 -1.60 1.66
C ALA A 20 -49.96 -2.39 1.47
N GLU A 21 -50.16 -2.99 0.29
CA GLU A 21 -51.31 -3.83 -0.02
C GLU A 21 -51.31 -5.14 0.80
N GLU A 22 -50.14 -5.72 1.06
CA GLU A 22 -50.02 -6.90 1.92
C GLU A 22 -50.35 -6.60 3.38
N GLN A 23 -49.95 -5.43 3.89
CA GLN A 23 -50.34 -4.97 5.23
C GLN A 23 -51.86 -4.73 5.31
N GLU A 24 -52.45 -4.12 4.28
CA GLU A 24 -53.89 -3.95 4.14
C GLU A 24 -54.60 -5.32 4.15
N LEU A 25 -54.16 -6.26 3.31
CA LEU A 25 -54.69 -7.61 3.20
C LEU A 25 -54.65 -8.35 4.55
N LYS A 26 -53.53 -8.28 5.26
CA LYS A 26 -53.38 -8.90 6.60
C LYS A 26 -54.36 -8.33 7.61
N SER A 27 -54.58 -7.01 7.60
CA SER A 27 -55.54 -6.34 8.48
C SER A 27 -56.99 -6.72 8.15
N LEU A 28 -57.32 -6.73 6.85
CA LEU A 28 -58.65 -7.08 6.36
C LEU A 28 -59.00 -8.56 6.65
N LEU A 29 -58.06 -9.48 6.45
CA LEU A 29 -58.22 -10.90 6.78
C LEU A 29 -58.46 -11.12 8.29
N LYS A 30 -57.89 -10.30 9.18
CA LYS A 30 -58.19 -10.40 10.62
C LYS A 30 -59.64 -9.98 10.93
N SER A 31 -60.19 -9.01 10.20
CA SER A 31 -61.52 -8.43 10.45
C SER A 31 -62.71 -9.25 9.92
N GLN A 32 -62.53 -10.08 8.90
CA GLN A 32 -63.61 -10.82 8.23
C GLN A 32 -63.62 -12.30 8.62
N SER A 33 -64.77 -12.93 8.85
CA SER A 33 -64.89 -14.35 9.24
C SER A 33 -64.79 -15.34 8.08
N ASP A 34 -65.08 -14.91 6.85
CA ASP A 34 -65.42 -15.83 5.76
C ASP A 34 -64.21 -16.45 5.03
N PHE A 35 -62.99 -16.03 5.40
CA PHE A 35 -61.73 -16.41 4.75
C PHE A 35 -60.88 -17.34 5.66
N GLU A 36 -61.47 -18.42 6.17
CA GLU A 36 -60.79 -19.31 7.13
C GLU A 36 -59.54 -20.00 6.55
N LYS A 37 -59.57 -20.34 5.25
CA LYS A 37 -58.45 -21.04 4.58
C LYS A 37 -57.23 -20.13 4.45
N GLU A 38 -57.46 -18.89 4.03
CA GLU A 38 -56.44 -17.87 3.82
C GLU A 38 -55.85 -17.45 5.16
N LYS A 39 -56.68 -17.29 6.21
CA LYS A 39 -56.20 -17.07 7.57
C LYS A 39 -55.29 -18.20 8.06
N GLY A 40 -55.64 -19.46 7.78
CA GLY A 40 -54.80 -20.61 8.12
C GLY A 40 -53.43 -20.54 7.45
N PHE A 41 -53.41 -20.23 6.15
CA PHE A 41 -52.16 -20.06 5.39
C PHE A 41 -51.27 -18.94 5.95
N PHE A 42 -51.81 -17.73 6.12
CA PHE A 42 -51.04 -16.59 6.63
C PHE A 42 -50.67 -16.74 8.12
N GLY A 43 -51.50 -17.41 8.91
CA GLY A 43 -51.24 -17.68 10.33
C GLY A 43 -50.05 -18.63 10.54
N LEU A 44 -49.92 -19.68 9.71
CA LEU A 44 -48.75 -20.57 9.76
C LEU A 44 -47.45 -19.83 9.43
N MET A 45 -47.49 -18.92 8.46
CA MET A 45 -46.33 -18.11 8.09
C MET A 45 -45.86 -17.22 9.27
N GLU A 46 -46.80 -16.66 10.03
CA GLU A 46 -46.52 -15.85 11.21
C GLU A 46 -45.91 -16.69 12.34
N SER A 47 -46.35 -17.94 12.53
CA SER A 47 -45.73 -18.84 13.50
C SER A 47 -44.30 -19.22 13.13
N TYR A 48 -44.02 -19.51 11.87
CA TYR A 48 -42.65 -19.83 11.42
C TYR A 48 -41.71 -18.62 11.49
N GLY A 49 -42.22 -17.40 11.29
CA GLY A 49 -41.43 -16.17 11.44
C GLY A 49 -41.05 -15.86 12.89
N GLN A 50 -41.79 -16.39 13.87
CA GLN A 50 -41.52 -16.23 15.30
C GLN A 50 -40.68 -17.37 15.89
N GLU A 51 -40.50 -18.47 15.16
CA GLU A 51 -39.57 -19.52 15.56
C GLU A 51 -38.14 -18.97 15.52
N ASN A 52 -37.64 -18.54 16.68
CA ASN A 52 -36.23 -18.29 16.86
C ASN A 52 -35.50 -19.62 16.63
N PRO A 53 -34.48 -19.65 15.77
CA PRO A 53 -33.68 -20.85 15.60
C PRO A 53 -32.77 -21.03 16.82
N GLU A 54 -33.32 -21.49 17.94
CA GLU A 54 -32.60 -21.75 19.20
C GLU A 54 -31.45 -22.77 19.00
N ASN A 55 -31.46 -23.49 17.87
CA ASN A 55 -30.50 -24.55 17.54
C ASN A 55 -29.64 -24.27 16.28
N LEU A 56 -29.54 -23.03 15.79
CA LEU A 56 -28.56 -22.70 14.74
C LEU A 56 -27.14 -22.64 15.34
N THR A 57 -26.50 -23.80 15.44
CA THR A 57 -25.08 -23.89 15.78
C THR A 57 -24.24 -23.53 14.55
N MET A 58 -23.82 -22.27 14.43
CA MET A 58 -22.82 -21.90 13.43
C MET A 58 -21.51 -22.65 13.73
N PRO A 59 -20.92 -23.36 12.75
CA PRO A 59 -19.66 -24.05 12.97
C PRO A 59 -18.58 -23.01 13.27
N LYS A 60 -18.01 -23.07 14.48
CA LYS A 60 -16.90 -22.19 14.86
C LYS A 60 -15.74 -22.42 13.88
N ALA A 61 -15.31 -21.36 13.21
CA ALA A 61 -14.18 -21.42 12.30
C ALA A 61 -12.95 -22.00 13.02
N LYS A 62 -12.40 -23.09 12.48
CA LYS A 62 -11.16 -23.70 12.99
C LYS A 62 -9.98 -22.81 12.61
N VAL A 63 -9.67 -21.82 13.45
CA VAL A 63 -8.45 -21.03 13.30
C VAL A 63 -7.26 -21.79 13.88
N ARG A 64 -6.17 -21.87 13.12
CA ARG A 64 -4.92 -22.49 13.57
C ARG A 64 -4.27 -21.55 14.59
N LYS A 65 -4.18 -21.97 15.85
CA LYS A 65 -3.47 -21.23 16.89
C LYS A 65 -1.96 -21.45 16.73
N ILE A 66 -1.23 -20.38 16.48
CA ILE A 66 0.23 -20.40 16.49
C ILE A 66 0.69 -20.20 17.95
N ASN A 67 1.72 -20.93 18.38
CA ASN A 67 2.27 -20.78 19.72
C ASN A 67 2.98 -19.41 19.84
N SER A 68 2.53 -18.56 20.76
CA SER A 68 3.12 -17.24 21.03
C SER A 68 4.59 -17.34 21.43
N GLN A 69 4.99 -18.41 22.12
CA GLN A 69 6.39 -18.63 22.51
C GLN A 69 7.32 -18.81 21.29
N TRP A 70 6.81 -19.45 20.22
CA TRP A 70 7.56 -19.59 18.96
C TRP A 70 7.74 -18.24 18.27
N LEU A 71 6.72 -17.38 18.35
CA LEU A 71 6.78 -16.03 17.79
C LEU A 71 7.80 -15.16 18.54
N SER A 72 7.84 -15.24 19.88
CA SER A 72 8.82 -14.52 20.70
C SER A 72 10.26 -14.95 20.39
N TRP A 73 10.50 -16.26 20.22
CA TRP A 73 11.82 -16.76 19.82
C TRP A 73 12.21 -16.27 18.42
N ALA A 74 11.29 -16.34 17.45
CA ALA A 74 11.52 -15.88 16.10
C ALA A 74 11.87 -14.37 16.05
N ALA A 75 11.17 -13.55 16.85
CA ALA A 75 11.43 -12.12 16.94
C ALA A 75 12.86 -11.83 17.43
N SER A 76 13.30 -12.49 18.50
CA SER A 76 14.66 -12.32 19.02
C SER A 76 15.72 -12.71 17.99
N VAL A 77 15.55 -13.86 17.32
CA VAL A 77 16.47 -14.31 16.27
C VAL A 77 16.51 -13.31 15.11
N ALA A 78 15.36 -12.79 14.68
CA ALA A 78 15.28 -11.80 13.61
C ALA A 78 15.98 -10.48 13.97
N ILE A 79 15.88 -10.02 15.21
CA ILE A 79 16.58 -8.81 15.67
C ILE A 79 18.10 -9.04 15.64
N PHE A 80 18.58 -10.18 16.13
CA PHE A 80 20.01 -10.49 16.10
C PHE A 80 20.56 -10.60 14.67
N THR A 81 19.86 -11.28 13.78
CA THR A 81 20.31 -11.41 12.38
C THR A 81 20.28 -10.08 11.65
N ALA A 82 19.24 -9.27 11.85
CA ALA A 82 19.15 -7.93 11.27
C ALA A 82 20.27 -7.01 11.78
N SER A 83 20.55 -7.05 13.09
CA SER A 83 21.64 -6.26 13.68
C SER A 83 23.01 -6.69 13.13
N PHE A 84 23.25 -8.00 13.00
CA PHE A 84 24.52 -8.52 12.49
C PHE A 84 24.74 -8.14 11.01
N VAL A 85 23.73 -8.32 10.17
CA VAL A 85 23.79 -7.92 8.75
C VAL A 85 23.94 -6.41 8.63
N GLY A 86 23.20 -5.64 9.42
CA GLY A 86 23.28 -4.18 9.46
C GLY A 86 24.68 -3.67 9.80
N TRP A 87 25.32 -4.25 10.83
CA TRP A 87 26.70 -3.92 11.18
C TRP A 87 27.65 -4.20 10.02
N ARG A 88 27.59 -5.40 9.43
CA ARG A 88 28.51 -5.79 8.33
C ARG A 88 28.38 -4.89 7.11
N VAL A 89 27.16 -4.46 6.78
CA VAL A 89 26.92 -3.49 5.69
C VAL A 89 27.45 -2.11 6.07
N TYR A 90 27.23 -1.67 7.31
CA TYR A 90 27.73 -0.38 7.80
C TYR A 90 29.25 -0.29 7.75
N GLU A 91 29.94 -1.33 8.22
CA GLU A 91 31.41 -1.41 8.24
C GLU A 91 31.98 -1.38 6.82
N LYS A 92 31.41 -2.19 5.91
CA LYS A 92 31.78 -2.16 4.49
C LYS A 92 31.59 -0.77 3.85
N ASN A 93 30.44 -0.14 4.10
CA ASN A 93 30.16 1.19 3.57
C ASN A 93 31.11 2.26 4.14
N GLN A 94 31.57 2.11 5.39
CA GLN A 94 32.56 3.01 5.96
C GLN A 94 33.93 2.85 5.30
N GLU A 95 34.39 1.61 5.11
CA GLU A 95 35.65 1.33 4.41
C GLU A 95 35.63 1.88 2.98
N GLU A 96 34.54 1.68 2.24
CA GLU A 96 34.38 2.20 0.87
C GLU A 96 34.42 3.74 0.84
N ARG A 97 33.82 4.41 1.84
CA ARG A 97 33.86 5.88 1.96
C ARG A 97 35.26 6.39 2.24
N GLN A 98 35.98 5.76 3.16
CA GLN A 98 37.36 6.14 3.48
C GLN A 98 38.27 5.99 2.27
N ALA A 99 38.19 4.86 1.56
CA ALA A 99 38.94 4.63 0.34
C ALA A 99 38.59 5.66 -0.75
N TYR A 100 37.31 6.01 -0.91
CA TYR A 100 36.88 7.03 -1.85
C TYR A 100 37.45 8.42 -1.49
N GLU A 101 37.39 8.81 -0.22
CA GLU A 101 37.97 10.08 0.26
C GLU A 101 39.47 10.16 0.00
N GLU A 102 40.23 9.09 0.27
CA GLU A 102 41.66 9.03 0.00
C GLU A 102 41.97 9.21 -1.49
N VAL A 103 41.24 8.54 -2.37
CA VAL A 103 41.39 8.68 -3.83
C VAL A 103 41.06 10.11 -4.29
N MET A 104 40.00 10.72 -3.74
CA MET A 104 39.64 12.11 -4.07
C MET A 104 40.68 13.12 -3.58
N GLN A 105 41.29 12.89 -2.42
CA GLN A 105 42.41 13.72 -1.95
C GLN A 105 43.62 13.60 -2.88
N ALA A 106 44.00 12.38 -3.27
CA ALA A 106 45.07 12.17 -4.24
C ALA A 106 44.77 12.83 -5.60
N PHE A 107 43.53 12.72 -6.07
CA PHE A 107 43.09 13.35 -7.31
C PHE A 107 43.12 14.89 -7.22
N ALA A 108 42.73 15.47 -6.08
CA ALA A 108 42.85 16.90 -5.84
C ALA A 108 44.31 17.37 -5.91
N LEU A 109 45.24 16.62 -5.30
CA LEU A 109 46.68 16.93 -5.39
C LEU A 109 47.16 16.89 -6.85
N ILE A 110 46.79 15.88 -7.62
CA ILE A 110 47.10 15.78 -9.05
C ILE A 110 46.57 17.01 -9.81
N GLN A 111 45.31 17.39 -9.59
CA GLN A 111 44.72 18.59 -10.21
C GLN A 111 45.50 19.87 -9.85
N THR A 112 45.88 20.05 -8.58
CA THR A 112 46.66 21.24 -8.19
C THR A 112 48.02 21.30 -8.87
N ASN A 113 48.70 20.14 -9.02
CA ASN A 113 49.99 20.07 -9.71
C ASN A 113 49.84 20.30 -11.22
N LEU A 114 48.77 19.78 -11.84
CA LEU A 114 48.45 20.04 -13.24
C LEU A 114 48.14 21.52 -13.49
N ALA A 115 47.35 22.16 -12.63
CA ALA A 115 47.05 23.58 -12.74
C ALA A 115 48.31 24.46 -12.66
N LYS A 116 49.21 24.17 -11.72
CA LYS A 116 50.53 24.83 -11.63
C LYS A 116 51.38 24.61 -12.88
N GLY A 117 51.37 23.39 -13.43
CA GLY A 117 52.08 23.08 -14.67
C GLY A 117 51.53 23.86 -15.87
N GLN A 118 50.22 24.00 -15.96
CA GLN A 118 49.55 24.79 -17.00
C GLN A 118 49.90 26.29 -16.89
N GLU A 119 49.90 26.85 -15.68
CA GLU A 119 50.30 28.24 -15.44
C GLU A 119 51.76 28.50 -15.87
N GLN A 120 52.69 27.61 -15.51
CA GLN A 120 54.09 27.71 -15.94
C GLN A 120 54.24 27.61 -17.46
N MET A 121 53.49 26.72 -18.11
CA MET A 121 53.46 26.62 -19.57
C MET A 121 52.91 27.88 -20.23
N GLN A 122 51.89 28.52 -19.64
CA GLN A 122 51.37 29.79 -20.13
C GLN A 122 52.41 30.91 -20.01
N VAL A 123 53.06 31.05 -18.86
CA VAL A 123 54.16 32.02 -18.66
C VAL A 123 55.30 31.78 -19.67
N MET A 124 55.68 30.52 -19.89
CA MET A 124 56.72 30.19 -20.87
C MET A 124 56.29 30.50 -22.32
N ASN A 125 55.01 30.30 -22.66
CA ASN A 125 54.46 30.68 -23.95
C ASN A 125 54.45 32.21 -24.14
N ASP A 126 54.11 32.98 -23.11
CA ASP A 126 54.15 34.45 -23.16
C ASP A 126 55.58 34.97 -23.30
N MET A 127 56.54 34.39 -22.57
CA MET A 127 57.96 34.73 -22.69
C MET A 127 58.57 34.39 -24.05
N LYS A 128 58.02 33.38 -24.76
CA LYS A 128 58.45 33.06 -26.14
C LYS A 128 58.30 34.26 -27.07
N TYR A 129 57.22 35.04 -26.93
CA TYR A 129 56.99 36.24 -27.73
C TYR A 129 57.87 37.43 -27.32
N LEU A 130 58.25 37.52 -26.04
CA LEU A 130 59.20 38.55 -25.57
C LEU A 130 60.60 38.33 -26.13
N ASN A 131 61.05 37.08 -26.28
CA ASN A 131 62.35 36.79 -26.89
C ASN A 131 62.35 36.91 -28.42
N THR A 132 61.18 36.91 -29.08
CA THR A 132 61.06 37.20 -30.52
C THR A 132 61.56 38.60 -30.86
N THR A 133 61.47 39.59 -29.96
CA THR A 133 62.00 40.94 -30.20
C THR A 133 63.52 40.92 -30.42
N ASN A 134 64.29 40.11 -29.68
CA ASN A 134 65.73 39.95 -29.92
C ASN A 134 66.07 39.22 -31.23
N GLN A 135 65.12 38.46 -31.78
CA GLN A 135 65.25 37.83 -33.10
C GLN A 135 64.89 38.79 -34.24
N MET A 136 63.90 39.66 -34.04
CA MET A 136 63.44 40.67 -35.02
C MET A 136 64.40 41.86 -35.11
N PHE A 137 65.04 42.22 -34.00
CA PHE A 137 66.07 43.25 -33.94
C PHE A 137 67.43 42.60 -33.65
N GLY A 138 67.91 41.84 -34.62
CA GLY A 138 69.17 41.09 -34.53
C GLY A 138 70.31 41.93 -33.94
N THR A 139 71.14 41.25 -33.14
CA THR A 139 72.30 41.80 -32.42
C THR A 139 73.05 42.84 -33.24
N ILE A 140 72.97 44.10 -32.82
CA ILE A 140 73.88 45.16 -33.29
C ILE A 140 75.26 44.80 -32.75
N LYS A 141 76.03 44.09 -33.58
CA LYS A 141 77.43 43.74 -33.31
C LYS A 141 78.24 45.03 -33.35
N LYS A 142 78.88 45.37 -32.23
CA LYS A 142 79.88 46.43 -32.15
C LYS A 142 81.25 45.89 -32.57
#